data_AF-A0A3A4PW96-F1
#
_entry.id   AF-A0A3A4PW96-F1
#
_cell.length_a   1.000
_cell.length_b   1.000
_cell.length_c   1.000
_cell.angle_alpha   90.00
_cell.angle_beta   90.00
_cell.angle_gamma   90.00
#
_symmetry.space_group_name_H-M   'P 1'
#
loop_
_entity.id
_entity.type
_entity.pdbx_description
1 polymer ?
#
loop_
_entity_poly.entity_id
_entity_poly.type
_entity_poly.pdbx_seq_one_letter_code
_entity_poly.pdbx_strand_id
1 'polypeptide(L)'
;MDDALRSGTLVAGAIAAGVLWVRLAPSGLTWAVIAASLSTLVAAAAVQFHRRHGGALEAAAWICAGLSVVWTALSCLLDMASRPHGDRGGGWRDARDVAGVASLATGLGGGIVLVTILAMRLIYHLIALFGGGLMPDHAQYGFRTQMLGPVGMLAAAAALSAAHTGQRLFVTVFFWLAVLAGTWISLSAPGSTTDPSLGRAHPALLFTAAAAALVMALTTFIDGRIHQYGRWRAALAPQRRAAPDPVAPGLPASLGAVAIAVVMIACYHMLVPAFAGSAGFRWTNAMLATVTLLCGCSLLYVTGRRWSRDLADIGMILVSFSLVSLAVTVAPDSGGPWADRYPAIFNAILIGLAAAAWMWSWLAAVWKQQLDDGRAWTTAGRMIPYAERISFMVACLALLTSALMAVWPRLPTIATMDNTFGRFTAGLAGDLFLLWVVLGCGRRVRRTTFQALAGLSLISLLAFVVIRAQPFMAR
;
A
#
# COMPACT_ATOMS: atom_id res chain seq x y z
N MET A 1 -41.68 -18.81 -15.03
CA MET A 1 -42.70 -17.74 -14.88
C MET A 1 -43.16 -17.64 -13.42
N ASP A 2 -43.29 -18.79 -12.74
CA ASP A 2 -43.74 -18.86 -11.34
C ASP A 2 -42.83 -18.18 -10.30
N ASP A 3 -41.51 -18.21 -10.48
CA ASP A 3 -40.58 -17.53 -9.56
C ASP A 3 -40.66 -16.00 -9.62
N ALA A 4 -40.95 -15.45 -10.81
CA ALA A 4 -41.11 -14.02 -11.00
C ALA A 4 -42.40 -13.53 -10.32
N LEU A 5 -43.50 -14.29 -10.46
CA LEU A 5 -44.77 -14.03 -9.80
C LEU A 5 -44.66 -14.13 -8.27
N ARG A 6 -43.96 -15.13 -7.74
CA ARG A 6 -43.70 -15.26 -6.29
C ARG A 6 -42.83 -14.13 -5.74
N SER A 7 -41.84 -13.66 -6.50
CA SER A 7 -41.03 -12.50 -6.08
C SER A 7 -41.83 -11.20 -6.10
N GLY A 8 -42.73 -11.01 -7.08
CA GLY A 8 -43.59 -9.83 -7.17
C GLY A 8 -44.61 -9.73 -6.04
N THR A 9 -45.21 -10.84 -5.63
CA THR A 9 -46.21 -10.86 -4.54
C THR A 9 -45.59 -10.61 -3.16
N LEU A 10 -44.39 -11.14 -2.88
CA LEU A 10 -43.66 -10.85 -1.63
C LEU A 10 -43.27 -9.38 -1.53
N VAL A 11 -42.83 -8.80 -2.66
CA VAL A 11 -42.45 -7.38 -2.73
C VAL A 11 -43.66 -6.46 -2.56
N ALA A 12 -44.77 -6.77 -3.24
CA ALA A 12 -46.02 -6.03 -3.09
C ALA A 12 -46.57 -6.13 -1.65
N GLY A 13 -46.45 -7.30 -1.01
CA GLY A 13 -46.83 -7.51 0.39
C GLY A 13 -45.99 -6.69 1.36
N ALA A 14 -44.67 -6.60 1.16
CA ALA A 14 -43.78 -5.79 1.99
C ALA A 14 -44.06 -4.28 1.85
N ILE A 15 -44.35 -3.80 0.63
CA ILE A 15 -44.73 -2.41 0.38
C ILE A 15 -46.09 -2.10 1.03
N ALA A 16 -47.09 -2.97 0.85
CA ALA A 16 -48.42 -2.78 1.42
C ALA A 16 -48.38 -2.80 2.96
N ALA A 17 -47.62 -3.71 3.57
CA ALA A 17 -47.39 -3.74 5.01
C ALA A 17 -46.69 -2.46 5.50
N GLY A 18 -45.67 -1.98 4.77
CA GLY A 18 -45.00 -0.72 5.06
C GLY A 18 -45.93 0.48 5.02
N VAL A 19 -46.80 0.58 4.00
CA VAL A 19 -47.79 1.65 3.85
C VAL A 19 -48.84 1.63 4.96
N LEU A 20 -49.27 0.44 5.40
CA LEU A 20 -50.21 0.30 6.53
C LEU A 20 -49.56 0.75 7.86
N TRP A 21 -48.26 0.51 8.01
CA TRP A 21 -47.51 0.80 9.23
C TRP A 21 -47.14 2.28 9.39
N VAL A 22 -47.04 3.03 8.27
CA VAL A 22 -46.79 4.48 8.22
C VAL A 22 -47.75 5.30 9.11
N ARG A 23 -48.95 4.79 9.38
CA ARG A 23 -49.96 5.49 10.21
C ARG A 23 -49.83 5.26 11.71
N LEU A 24 -49.06 4.26 12.15
CA LEU A 24 -49.01 3.83 13.56
C LEU A 24 -47.61 3.94 14.17
N ALA A 25 -46.56 4.04 13.36
CA ALA A 25 -45.17 4.04 13.79
C ALA A 25 -44.56 5.45 13.92
N PRO A 26 -43.55 5.64 14.80
CA PRO A 26 -42.72 6.86 14.82
C PRO A 26 -42.15 7.16 13.43
N SER A 27 -42.05 8.44 13.07
CA SER A 27 -41.61 8.90 11.74
C SER A 27 -40.29 8.27 11.29
N GLY A 28 -39.28 8.16 12.16
CA GLY A 28 -38.02 7.50 11.85
C GLY A 28 -38.15 6.02 11.50
N LEU A 29 -39.01 5.29 12.22
CA LEU A 29 -39.25 3.86 11.98
C LEU A 29 -39.94 3.63 10.64
N THR A 30 -40.90 4.50 10.31
CA THR A 30 -41.58 4.52 9.02
C THR A 30 -40.60 4.71 7.86
N TRP A 31 -39.71 5.70 7.95
CA TRP A 31 -38.68 5.93 6.92
C TRP A 31 -37.70 4.77 6.81
N ALA A 32 -37.32 4.14 7.93
CA ALA A 32 -36.44 2.98 7.93
C ALA A 32 -37.06 1.78 7.19
N VAL A 33 -38.35 1.50 7.41
CA VAL A 33 -39.08 0.43 6.70
C VAL A 33 -39.17 0.73 5.21
N ILE A 34 -39.47 1.97 4.82
CA ILE A 34 -39.50 2.38 3.41
C ILE A 34 -38.12 2.16 2.77
N ALA A 35 -37.05 2.59 3.44
CA ALA A 35 -35.69 2.45 2.93
C ALA A 35 -35.27 0.98 2.78
N ALA A 36 -35.62 0.14 3.76
CA ALA A 36 -35.37 -1.30 3.72
C ALA A 36 -36.14 -1.97 2.58
N SER A 37 -37.44 -1.66 2.42
CA SER A 37 -38.30 -2.22 1.37
C SER A 37 -37.81 -1.82 -0.03
N LEU A 38 -37.47 -0.55 -0.23
CA LEU A 38 -36.96 -0.06 -1.52
C LEU A 38 -35.61 -0.71 -1.86
N SER A 39 -34.70 -0.79 -0.88
CA SER A 39 -33.39 -1.43 -1.07
C SER A 39 -33.53 -2.91 -1.40
N THR A 40 -34.46 -3.61 -0.74
CA THR A 40 -34.74 -5.03 -0.99
C THR A 40 -35.35 -5.24 -2.38
N LEU A 41 -36.25 -4.36 -2.81
CA LEU A 41 -36.86 -4.42 -4.14
C LEU A 41 -35.82 -4.21 -5.25
N VAL A 42 -34.97 -3.20 -5.11
CA VAL A 42 -33.88 -2.93 -6.05
C VAL A 42 -32.89 -4.09 -6.07
N ALA A 43 -32.55 -4.64 -4.90
CA ALA A 43 -31.67 -5.81 -4.81
C ALA A 43 -32.28 -7.04 -5.51
N ALA A 44 -33.57 -7.31 -5.31
CA ALA A 44 -34.26 -8.44 -5.93
C ALA A 44 -34.29 -8.30 -7.47
N ALA A 45 -34.62 -7.11 -7.98
CA ALA A 45 -34.63 -6.81 -9.41
C ALA A 45 -33.24 -6.94 -10.03
N ALA A 46 -32.21 -6.41 -9.37
CA ALA A 46 -30.84 -6.47 -9.83
C ALA A 46 -30.28 -7.91 -9.79
N VAL A 47 -30.61 -8.72 -8.78
CA VAL A 47 -30.24 -10.14 -8.73
C VAL A 47 -30.86 -10.91 -9.90
N GLN A 48 -32.13 -10.67 -10.22
CA GLN A 48 -32.77 -11.31 -11.38
C GLN A 48 -32.09 -10.91 -12.70
N PHE A 49 -31.66 -9.67 -12.84
CA PHE A 49 -30.93 -9.19 -14.01
C PHE A 49 -29.51 -9.78 -14.10
N HIS A 50 -28.79 -9.84 -12.98
CA HIS A 50 -27.40 -10.29 -12.92
C HIS A 50 -27.23 -11.81 -12.97
N ARG A 51 -28.25 -12.60 -12.55
CA ARG A 51 -28.27 -14.06 -12.75
C ARG A 51 -28.05 -14.49 -14.20
N ARG A 52 -28.28 -13.60 -15.16
CA ARG A 52 -28.03 -13.85 -16.59
C ARG A 52 -26.58 -13.55 -17.03
N HIS A 53 -25.77 -12.84 -16.25
CA HIS A 53 -24.51 -12.25 -16.73
C HIS A 53 -23.31 -12.29 -15.74
N GLY A 54 -23.46 -12.67 -14.46
CA GLY A 54 -22.35 -12.61 -13.49
C GLY A 54 -22.57 -13.41 -12.18
N GLY A 55 -21.55 -13.37 -11.31
CA GLY A 55 -21.56 -14.08 -10.01
C GLY A 55 -22.40 -13.39 -8.93
N ALA A 56 -22.86 -14.13 -7.90
CA ALA A 56 -23.72 -13.58 -6.85
C ALA A 56 -23.03 -12.46 -6.02
N LEU A 57 -21.74 -12.63 -5.71
CA LEU A 57 -20.94 -11.60 -5.03
C LEU A 57 -20.78 -10.34 -5.88
N GLU A 58 -20.70 -10.51 -7.19
CA GLU A 58 -20.59 -9.40 -8.13
C GLU A 58 -21.85 -8.55 -8.15
N ALA A 59 -22.99 -9.23 -8.27
CA ALA A 59 -24.30 -8.60 -8.17
C ALA A 59 -24.45 -7.83 -6.86
N ALA A 60 -24.03 -8.44 -5.74
CA ALA A 60 -24.09 -7.80 -4.43
C ALA A 60 -23.25 -6.51 -4.38
N ALA A 61 -22.03 -6.50 -4.94
CA ALA A 61 -21.19 -5.31 -5.00
C ALA A 61 -21.86 -4.18 -5.81
N TRP A 62 -22.40 -4.48 -6.99
CA TRP A 62 -23.13 -3.52 -7.84
C TRP A 62 -24.36 -2.94 -7.14
N ILE A 63 -25.17 -3.80 -6.53
CA ILE A 63 -26.39 -3.41 -5.82
C ILE A 63 -26.04 -2.49 -4.66
N CYS A 64 -25.09 -2.88 -3.81
CA CYS A 64 -24.69 -2.10 -2.65
C CYS A 64 -24.09 -0.75 -3.06
N ALA A 65 -23.22 -0.72 -4.06
CA ALA A 65 -22.61 0.51 -4.55
C ALA A 65 -23.65 1.44 -5.21
N GLY A 66 -24.55 0.90 -6.02
CA GLY A 66 -25.62 1.65 -6.67
C GLY A 66 -26.61 2.23 -5.65
N LEU A 67 -27.03 1.44 -4.66
CA LEU A 67 -27.89 1.91 -3.56
C LEU A 67 -27.19 3.00 -2.74
N SER A 68 -25.89 2.88 -2.48
CA SER A 68 -25.13 3.92 -1.78
C SER A 68 -25.19 5.27 -2.50
N VAL A 69 -25.04 5.28 -3.84
CA VAL A 69 -25.20 6.51 -4.64
C VAL A 69 -26.61 7.09 -4.51
N VAL A 70 -27.64 6.25 -4.65
CA VAL A 70 -29.05 6.69 -4.58
C VAL A 70 -29.38 7.27 -3.22
N TRP A 71 -29.01 6.59 -2.14
CA TRP A 71 -29.27 7.04 -0.77
C TRP A 71 -28.48 8.30 -0.42
N THR A 72 -27.24 8.44 -0.91
CA THR A 72 -26.46 9.69 -0.76
C THR A 72 -27.13 10.85 -1.50
N ALA A 73 -27.52 10.65 -2.75
CA ALA A 73 -28.19 11.69 -3.54
C ALA A 73 -29.50 12.12 -2.87
N LEU A 74 -30.30 11.16 -2.38
CA LEU A 74 -31.51 11.44 -1.63
C LEU A 74 -31.23 12.23 -0.35
N SER A 75 -30.24 11.82 0.45
CA SER A 75 -29.86 12.54 1.68
C SER A 75 -29.44 13.99 1.38
N CYS A 76 -28.68 14.21 0.31
CA CYS A 76 -28.32 15.56 -0.15
C CYS A 76 -29.55 16.38 -0.59
N LEU A 77 -30.48 15.78 -1.34
CA LEU A 77 -31.72 16.44 -1.78
C LEU A 77 -32.62 16.80 -0.59
N LEU A 78 -32.77 15.88 0.38
CA LEU A 78 -33.55 16.11 1.59
C LEU A 78 -32.95 17.24 2.44
N ASP A 79 -31.62 17.30 2.58
CA ASP A 79 -30.97 18.43 3.27
C ASP A 79 -31.24 19.75 2.54
N MET A 80 -31.04 19.80 1.22
CA MET A 80 -31.30 21.01 0.43
C MET A 80 -32.77 21.46 0.52
N ALA A 81 -33.71 20.52 0.51
CA ALA A 81 -35.15 20.80 0.64
C ALA A 81 -35.56 21.26 2.05
N SER A 82 -34.77 20.92 3.08
CA SER A 82 -35.04 21.30 4.48
C SER A 82 -34.56 22.71 4.85
N ARG A 83 -33.57 23.27 4.14
CA ARG A 83 -32.97 24.59 4.44
C ARG A 83 -33.91 25.81 4.37
N PRO A 84 -34.84 25.94 3.39
CA PRO A 84 -35.58 27.19 3.21
C PRO A 84 -36.81 27.36 4.12
N HIS A 85 -37.22 26.34 4.87
CA HIS A 85 -38.44 26.39 5.70
C HIS A 85 -38.08 26.07 7.14
N GLY A 86 -37.75 27.10 7.91
CA GLY A 86 -37.12 27.05 9.24
C GLY A 86 -37.84 26.30 10.36
N ASP A 87 -38.88 25.52 10.07
CA ASP A 87 -39.53 24.66 11.07
C ASP A 87 -40.37 23.52 10.46
N ARG A 88 -39.94 22.95 9.32
CA ARG A 88 -40.58 21.70 8.83
C ARG A 88 -40.33 20.58 9.85
N GLY A 89 -41.41 19.96 10.32
CA GLY A 89 -41.44 19.02 11.44
C GLY A 89 -40.43 17.87 11.36
N GLY A 90 -40.19 17.22 12.51
CA GLY A 90 -39.14 16.21 12.73
C GLY A 90 -39.02 15.11 11.66
N GLY A 91 -40.10 14.79 10.96
CA GLY A 91 -40.11 13.76 9.90
C GLY A 91 -39.11 13.98 8.75
N TRP A 92 -38.75 15.21 8.39
CA TRP A 92 -37.75 15.46 7.34
C TRP A 92 -36.31 15.24 7.82
N ARG A 93 -36.03 15.53 9.10
CA ARG A 93 -34.74 15.24 9.72
C ARG A 93 -34.56 13.73 9.85
N ASP A 94 -35.58 13.04 10.34
CA ASP A 94 -35.61 11.58 10.42
C ASP A 94 -35.37 10.93 9.05
N ALA A 95 -36.03 11.41 7.99
CA ALA A 95 -35.85 10.90 6.63
C ALA A 95 -34.40 11.06 6.14
N ARG A 96 -33.80 12.23 6.39
CA ARG A 96 -32.42 12.53 6.02
C ARG A 96 -31.44 11.61 6.77
N ASP A 97 -31.64 11.44 8.06
CA ASP A 97 -30.78 10.62 8.91
C ASP A 97 -30.87 9.14 8.51
N VAL A 98 -32.08 8.63 8.26
CA VAL A 98 -32.30 7.28 7.73
C VAL A 98 -31.62 7.11 6.37
N ALA A 99 -31.76 8.07 5.46
CA ALA A 99 -31.08 8.01 4.15
C ALA A 99 -29.54 8.03 4.31
N GLY A 100 -29.01 8.81 5.26
CA GLY A 100 -27.60 8.83 5.60
C GLY A 100 -27.09 7.49 6.12
N VAL A 101 -27.82 6.87 7.06
CA VAL A 101 -27.52 5.54 7.60
C VAL A 101 -27.61 4.47 6.51
N ALA A 102 -28.64 4.51 5.66
CA ALA A 102 -28.81 3.58 4.55
C ALA A 102 -27.66 3.70 3.53
N SER A 103 -27.24 4.92 3.20
CA SER A 103 -26.06 5.16 2.33
C SER A 103 -24.79 4.59 2.94
N LEU A 104 -24.54 4.83 4.23
CA LEU A 104 -23.36 4.32 4.93
C LEU A 104 -23.36 2.79 4.98
N ALA A 105 -24.49 2.17 5.32
CA ALA A 105 -24.62 0.71 5.42
C ALA A 105 -24.42 0.04 4.07
N THR A 106 -25.05 0.56 3.00
CA THR A 106 -24.90 0.03 1.64
C THR A 106 -23.50 0.28 1.08
N GLY A 107 -22.90 1.45 1.36
CA GLY A 107 -21.52 1.76 0.99
C GLY A 107 -20.51 0.84 1.67
N LEU A 108 -20.67 0.62 2.98
CA LEU A 108 -19.84 -0.30 3.75
C LEU A 108 -19.99 -1.75 3.26
N GLY A 109 -21.23 -2.19 3.02
CA GLY A 109 -21.52 -3.52 2.45
C GLY A 109 -20.84 -3.72 1.09
N GLY A 110 -20.95 -2.73 0.20
CA GLY A 110 -20.26 -2.76 -1.10
C GLY A 110 -18.74 -2.82 -0.96
N GLY A 111 -18.18 -2.02 -0.04
CA GLY A 111 -16.75 -2.05 0.27
C GLY A 111 -16.27 -3.40 0.81
N ILE A 112 -17.00 -4.00 1.75
CA ILE A 112 -16.67 -5.33 2.31
C ILE A 112 -16.68 -6.39 1.22
N VAL A 113 -17.71 -6.41 0.37
CA VAL A 113 -17.80 -7.38 -0.73
C VAL A 113 -16.64 -7.20 -1.71
N LEU A 114 -16.31 -5.96 -2.10
CA LEU A 114 -15.17 -5.67 -2.98
C LEU A 114 -13.84 -6.11 -2.39
N VAL A 115 -13.58 -5.79 -1.11
CA VAL A 115 -12.37 -6.20 -0.39
C VAL A 115 -12.30 -7.73 -0.31
N THR A 116 -13.41 -8.40 -0.02
CA THR A 116 -13.46 -9.87 0.08
C THR A 116 -13.12 -10.52 -1.24
N ILE A 117 -13.72 -10.05 -2.34
CA ILE A 117 -13.42 -10.55 -3.68
C ILE A 117 -11.94 -10.30 -4.03
N LEU A 118 -11.43 -9.10 -3.76
CA LEU A 118 -10.05 -8.74 -4.05
C LEU A 118 -9.05 -9.57 -3.23
N ALA A 119 -9.32 -9.77 -1.94
CA ALA A 119 -8.52 -10.59 -1.05
C ALA A 119 -8.48 -12.03 -1.53
N MET A 120 -9.63 -12.59 -1.92
CA MET A 120 -9.71 -13.93 -2.49
C MET A 120 -8.88 -14.05 -3.77
N ARG A 121 -8.95 -13.05 -4.67
CA ARG A 121 -8.13 -12.99 -5.87
C ARG A 121 -6.63 -12.91 -5.55
N LEU A 122 -6.25 -12.12 -4.55
CA LEU A 122 -4.86 -11.99 -4.11
C LEU A 122 -4.35 -13.32 -3.52
N ILE A 123 -5.13 -13.98 -2.66
CA ILE A 123 -4.81 -15.29 -2.10
C ILE A 123 -4.57 -16.30 -3.22
N TYR A 124 -5.44 -16.32 -4.23
CA TYR A 124 -5.27 -17.20 -5.39
C TYR A 124 -3.99 -16.90 -6.17
N HIS A 125 -3.64 -15.61 -6.37
CA HIS A 125 -2.36 -15.25 -7.00
C HIS A 125 -1.16 -15.69 -6.15
N LEU A 126 -1.25 -15.59 -4.81
CA LEU A 126 -0.21 -16.07 -3.90
C LEU A 126 -0.10 -17.60 -3.92
N ILE A 127 -1.21 -18.33 -3.97
CA ILE A 127 -1.19 -19.79 -4.10
C ILE A 127 -0.55 -20.20 -5.41
N ALA A 128 -0.88 -19.53 -6.52
CA ALA A 128 -0.24 -19.77 -7.82
C ALA A 128 1.28 -19.49 -7.76
N LEU A 129 1.67 -18.42 -7.06
CA LEU A 129 3.06 -18.01 -6.86
C LEU A 129 3.89 -19.06 -6.10
N PHE A 130 3.34 -19.61 -5.01
CA PHE A 130 4.06 -20.54 -4.13
C PHE A 130 3.87 -22.01 -4.49
N GLY A 131 2.74 -22.37 -5.08
CA GLY A 131 2.37 -23.76 -5.37
C GLY A 131 2.96 -24.31 -6.67
N GLY A 132 3.47 -23.46 -7.56
CA GLY A 132 4.01 -23.86 -8.87
C GLY A 132 3.01 -24.57 -9.80
N GLY A 133 1.74 -24.64 -9.40
CA GLY A 133 0.68 -25.30 -10.15
C GLY A 133 0.09 -24.35 -11.19
N LEU A 134 -0.20 -24.90 -12.38
CA LEU A 134 -1.12 -24.27 -13.32
C LEU A 134 -2.43 -24.01 -12.56
N MET A 135 -2.78 -22.72 -12.40
CA MET A 135 -4.14 -22.35 -12.03
C MET A 135 -5.08 -23.14 -12.95
N PRO A 136 -5.98 -23.99 -12.41
CA PRO A 136 -6.94 -24.70 -13.27
C PRO A 136 -7.63 -23.67 -14.17
N ASP A 137 -7.82 -23.96 -15.46
CA ASP A 137 -8.53 -23.05 -16.39
C ASP A 137 -9.93 -22.66 -15.87
N HIS A 138 -10.46 -23.40 -14.90
CA HIS A 138 -11.68 -23.10 -14.15
C HIS A 138 -11.57 -21.91 -13.17
N ALA A 139 -10.38 -21.36 -12.95
CA ALA A 139 -10.12 -20.17 -12.13
C ALA A 139 -10.33 -18.86 -12.89
N GLN A 140 -11.07 -18.89 -14.01
CA GLN A 140 -11.97 -17.78 -14.36
C GLN A 140 -13.09 -17.69 -13.31
N TYR A 141 -12.74 -17.53 -12.02
CA TYR A 141 -13.67 -16.98 -11.05
C TYR A 141 -14.14 -15.67 -11.68
N GLY A 142 -15.43 -15.58 -12.03
CA GLY A 142 -16.03 -14.65 -13.00
C GLY A 142 -15.82 -13.15 -12.78
N PHE A 143 -14.88 -12.75 -11.93
CA PHE A 143 -14.37 -11.42 -11.61
C PHE A 143 -13.77 -10.71 -12.82
N ARG A 144 -14.67 -10.31 -13.72
CA ARG A 144 -14.40 -9.49 -14.90
C ARG A 144 -13.86 -8.11 -14.48
N THR A 145 -13.30 -7.38 -15.45
CA THR A 145 -12.93 -5.95 -15.32
C THR A 145 -14.11 -5.05 -14.90
N GLN A 146 -15.33 -5.58 -14.91
CA GLN A 146 -16.58 -4.93 -14.55
C GLN A 146 -16.63 -4.45 -13.07
N MET A 147 -15.74 -4.91 -12.19
CA MET A 147 -15.68 -4.44 -10.79
C MET A 147 -15.17 -3.01 -10.61
N LEU A 148 -14.63 -2.38 -11.65
CA LEU A 148 -14.34 -0.94 -11.62
C LEU A 148 -15.63 -0.10 -11.54
N GLY A 149 -16.76 -0.64 -12.01
CA GLY A 149 -18.07 0.01 -11.92
C GLY A 149 -18.51 0.27 -10.47
N PRO A 150 -18.61 -0.76 -9.61
CA PRO A 150 -18.92 -0.58 -8.19
C PRO A 150 -17.94 0.34 -7.46
N VAL A 151 -16.64 0.25 -7.75
CA VAL A 151 -15.64 1.16 -7.17
C VAL A 151 -15.92 2.61 -7.58
N GLY A 152 -16.23 2.86 -8.86
CA GLY A 152 -16.61 4.17 -9.37
C GLY A 152 -17.90 4.71 -8.76
N MET A 153 -18.90 3.84 -8.54
CA MET A 153 -20.15 4.21 -7.86
C MET A 153 -19.91 4.59 -6.40
N LEU A 154 -19.11 3.82 -5.65
CA LEU A 154 -18.72 4.19 -4.28
C LEU A 154 -17.92 5.49 -4.25
N ALA A 155 -17.06 5.74 -5.24
CA ALA A 155 -16.33 6.99 -5.37
C ALA A 155 -17.28 8.17 -5.66
N ALA A 156 -18.30 7.97 -6.50
CA ALA A 156 -19.33 8.98 -6.76
C ALA A 156 -20.16 9.28 -5.51
N ALA A 157 -20.56 8.25 -4.76
CA ALA A 157 -21.25 8.42 -3.47
C ALA A 157 -20.38 9.21 -2.49
N ALA A 158 -19.10 8.84 -2.34
CA ALA A 158 -18.16 9.57 -1.49
C ALA A 158 -17.94 11.03 -1.97
N ALA A 159 -17.92 11.27 -3.28
CA ALA A 159 -17.78 12.62 -3.87
C ALA A 159 -18.98 13.50 -3.56
N LEU A 160 -20.19 12.97 -3.73
CA LEU A 160 -21.42 13.66 -3.39
C LEU A 160 -21.46 14.00 -1.90
N SER A 161 -21.14 13.03 -1.03
CA SER A 161 -21.09 13.26 0.43
C SER A 161 -19.99 14.25 0.82
N ALA A 162 -18.82 14.21 0.18
CA ALA A 162 -17.72 15.14 0.42
C ALA A 162 -18.08 16.58 -0.01
N ALA A 163 -18.67 16.73 -1.20
CA ALA A 163 -19.14 18.02 -1.71
C ALA A 163 -20.25 18.60 -0.82
N HIS A 164 -21.11 17.76 -0.28
CA HIS A 164 -22.22 18.17 0.57
C HIS A 164 -21.81 18.54 2.00
N THR A 165 -20.98 17.71 2.64
CA THR A 165 -20.65 17.84 4.07
C THR A 165 -19.32 18.56 4.33
N GLY A 166 -18.44 18.64 3.33
CA GLY A 166 -17.08 19.16 3.50
C GLY A 166 -16.18 18.33 4.42
N GLN A 167 -16.59 17.12 4.81
CA GLN A 167 -15.82 16.30 5.76
C GLN A 167 -14.54 15.74 5.12
N ARG A 168 -13.42 15.85 5.85
CA ARG A 168 -12.11 15.33 5.39
C ARG A 168 -12.00 13.80 5.43
N LEU A 169 -12.91 13.10 6.10
CA LEU A 169 -12.92 11.63 6.16
C LEU A 169 -12.97 11.00 4.76
N PHE A 170 -13.68 11.64 3.83
CA PHE A 170 -13.80 11.16 2.45
C PHE A 170 -12.46 11.10 1.71
N VAL A 171 -11.44 11.88 2.11
CA VAL A 171 -10.09 11.76 1.53
C VAL A 171 -9.52 10.35 1.76
N THR A 172 -9.71 9.80 2.96
CA THR A 172 -9.28 8.44 3.30
C THR A 172 -10.11 7.38 2.56
N VAL A 173 -11.41 7.64 2.36
CA VAL A 173 -12.28 6.76 1.55
C VAL A 173 -11.81 6.75 0.09
N PHE A 174 -11.55 7.91 -0.51
CA PHE A 174 -11.01 8.02 -1.87
C PHE A 174 -9.64 7.35 -2.01
N PHE A 175 -8.77 7.51 -1.02
CA PHE A 175 -7.49 6.81 -0.97
C PHE A 175 -7.69 5.30 -1.10
N TRP A 176 -8.55 4.70 -0.27
CA TRP A 176 -8.79 3.25 -0.33
C TRP A 176 -9.49 2.83 -1.62
N LEU A 177 -10.47 3.59 -2.12
CA LEU A 177 -11.11 3.28 -3.40
C LEU A 177 -10.11 3.32 -4.57
N ALA A 178 -9.17 4.27 -4.55
CA ALA A 178 -8.10 4.35 -5.55
C ALA A 178 -7.10 3.19 -5.40
N VAL A 179 -6.73 2.79 -4.18
CA VAL A 179 -5.92 1.58 -3.93
C VAL A 179 -6.63 0.33 -4.42
N LEU A 180 -7.93 0.18 -4.16
CA LEU A 180 -8.75 -0.94 -4.63
C LEU A 180 -8.81 -0.97 -6.16
N ALA A 181 -9.08 0.17 -6.81
CA ALA A 181 -9.08 0.28 -8.27
C ALA A 181 -7.71 -0.10 -8.86
N GLY A 182 -6.63 0.46 -8.31
CA GLY A 182 -5.26 0.18 -8.76
C GLY A 182 -4.87 -1.29 -8.61
N THR A 183 -5.21 -1.90 -7.47
CA THR A 183 -4.99 -3.34 -7.23
C THR A 183 -5.82 -4.17 -8.19
N TRP A 184 -7.08 -3.79 -8.44
CA TRP A 184 -7.96 -4.49 -9.36
C TRP A 184 -7.44 -4.48 -10.80
N ILE A 185 -7.02 -3.31 -11.29
CA ILE A 185 -6.41 -3.14 -12.61
C ILE A 185 -5.15 -3.98 -12.71
N SER A 186 -4.29 -3.93 -11.69
CA SER A 186 -3.02 -4.66 -11.65
C SER A 186 -3.22 -6.18 -11.68
N LEU A 187 -4.17 -6.70 -10.90
CA LEU A 187 -4.54 -8.12 -10.91
C LEU A 187 -5.30 -8.55 -12.16
N SER A 188 -5.78 -7.60 -12.96
CA SER A 188 -6.46 -7.84 -14.25
C SER A 188 -5.53 -7.68 -15.45
N ALA A 189 -4.28 -7.27 -15.25
CA ALA A 189 -3.32 -7.13 -16.32
C ALA A 189 -3.10 -8.50 -17.01
N PRO A 190 -3.10 -8.55 -18.35
CA PRO A 190 -2.86 -9.79 -19.07
C PRO A 190 -1.48 -10.33 -18.71
N GLY A 191 -1.40 -11.65 -18.53
CA GLY A 191 -0.15 -12.35 -18.32
C GLY A 191 0.79 -12.23 -19.50
N SER A 192 2.10 -12.30 -19.25
CA SER A 192 3.06 -12.49 -20.33
C SER A 192 2.79 -13.82 -21.05
N THR A 193 2.80 -13.82 -22.38
CA THR A 193 2.52 -14.98 -23.23
C THR A 193 3.63 -16.03 -23.22
N THR A 194 4.80 -15.70 -22.66
CA THR A 194 6.00 -16.53 -22.74
C THR A 194 6.10 -17.61 -21.66
N ASP A 195 5.36 -17.51 -20.55
CA ASP A 195 5.26 -18.58 -19.55
C ASP A 195 3.86 -18.60 -18.91
N PRO A 196 2.97 -19.50 -19.34
CA PRO A 196 1.56 -19.48 -18.95
C PRO A 196 1.32 -19.87 -17.49
N SER A 197 2.29 -20.52 -16.82
CA SER A 197 2.10 -21.07 -15.48
C SER A 197 2.42 -20.07 -14.35
N LEU A 198 3.42 -19.21 -14.54
CA LEU A 198 3.91 -18.26 -13.54
C LEU A 198 3.87 -16.79 -14.00
N GLY A 199 3.71 -16.54 -15.30
CA GLY A 199 3.89 -15.21 -15.92
C GLY A 199 2.88 -14.13 -15.55
N ARG A 200 1.79 -14.45 -14.82
CA ARG A 200 0.75 -13.45 -14.44
C ARG A 200 0.92 -12.88 -13.04
N ALA A 201 1.32 -13.72 -12.07
CA ALA A 201 1.26 -13.35 -10.66
C ALA A 201 2.32 -12.32 -10.26
N HIS A 202 3.56 -12.48 -10.75
CA HIS A 202 4.64 -11.58 -10.37
C HIS A 202 4.44 -10.15 -10.91
N PRO A 203 4.14 -9.91 -12.21
CA PRO A 203 3.87 -8.56 -12.70
C PRO A 203 2.68 -7.93 -11.99
N ALA A 204 1.61 -8.68 -11.74
CA ALA A 204 0.42 -8.17 -11.09
C ALA A 204 0.69 -7.66 -9.66
N LEU A 205 1.51 -8.36 -8.88
CA LEU A 205 1.93 -7.92 -7.55
C LEU A 205 2.80 -6.66 -7.61
N LEU A 206 3.74 -6.59 -8.55
CA LEU A 206 4.58 -5.40 -8.74
C LEU A 206 3.76 -4.18 -9.19
N PHE A 207 2.84 -4.37 -10.15
CA PHE A 207 1.91 -3.32 -10.59
C PHE A 207 0.99 -2.87 -9.46
N THR A 208 0.55 -3.80 -8.60
CA THR A 208 -0.24 -3.47 -7.40
C THR A 208 0.53 -2.55 -6.47
N ALA A 209 1.79 -2.88 -6.15
CA ALA A 209 2.63 -2.03 -5.32
C ALA A 209 2.87 -0.65 -5.97
N ALA A 210 3.07 -0.60 -7.29
CA ALA A 210 3.25 0.66 -8.00
C ALA A 210 2.00 1.53 -8.05
N ALA A 211 0.83 0.94 -8.29
CA ALA A 211 -0.44 1.64 -8.24
C ALA A 211 -0.69 2.20 -6.82
N ALA A 212 -0.44 1.38 -5.79
CA ALA A 212 -0.55 1.81 -4.41
C ALA A 212 0.40 2.97 -4.08
N ALA A 213 1.67 2.89 -4.51
CA ALA A 213 2.65 3.97 -4.33
C ALA A 213 2.25 5.26 -5.04
N LEU A 214 1.75 5.17 -6.27
CA LEU A 214 1.26 6.32 -7.03
C LEU A 214 0.07 6.98 -6.31
N VAL A 215 -0.88 6.17 -5.82
CA VAL A 215 -2.04 6.67 -5.06
C VAL A 215 -1.59 7.35 -3.76
N MET A 216 -0.62 6.77 -3.03
CA MET A 216 -0.02 7.40 -1.86
C MET A 216 0.63 8.75 -2.19
N ALA A 217 1.44 8.81 -3.26
CA ALA A 217 2.11 10.03 -3.70
C ALA A 217 1.11 11.11 -4.15
N LEU A 218 0.10 10.75 -4.94
CA LEU A 218 -0.94 11.69 -5.36
C LEU A 218 -1.74 12.22 -4.16
N THR A 219 -2.15 11.33 -3.25
CA THR A 219 -2.96 11.72 -2.09
C THR A 219 -2.19 12.66 -1.18
N THR A 220 -0.91 12.37 -0.91
CA THR A 220 -0.06 13.22 -0.08
C THR A 220 0.27 14.55 -0.77
N PHE A 221 0.47 14.55 -2.09
CA PHE A 221 0.63 15.78 -2.87
C PHE A 221 -0.62 16.66 -2.86
N ILE A 222 -1.80 16.08 -3.12
CA ILE A 222 -3.08 16.81 -3.13
C ILE A 222 -3.37 17.37 -1.74
N ASP A 223 -3.25 16.56 -0.69
CA ASP A 223 -3.40 17.00 0.71
C ASP A 223 -2.43 18.14 1.03
N GLY A 224 -1.19 18.03 0.56
CA GLY A 224 -0.17 19.06 0.68
C GLY A 224 -0.52 20.38 -0.02
N ARG A 225 -1.05 20.32 -1.24
CA ARG A 225 -1.48 21.50 -2.01
C ARG A 225 -2.69 22.19 -1.39
N ILE A 226 -3.71 21.42 -1.00
CA ILE A 226 -4.89 21.94 -0.29
C ILE A 226 -4.44 22.68 0.97
N HIS A 227 -3.50 22.10 1.70
CA HIS A 227 -2.96 22.69 2.91
C HIS A 227 -2.11 23.94 2.66
N GLN A 228 -1.22 23.93 1.67
CA GLN A 228 -0.43 25.12 1.30
C GLN A 228 -1.34 26.30 0.93
N TYR A 229 -2.40 26.03 0.17
CA TYR A 229 -3.39 27.02 -0.20
C TYR A 229 -4.18 27.54 1.02
N GLY A 230 -4.54 26.64 1.95
CA GLY A 230 -5.16 27.00 3.22
C GLY A 230 -4.28 27.89 4.09
N ARG A 231 -2.97 27.59 4.18
CA ARG A 231 -1.99 28.44 4.90
C ARG A 231 -1.84 29.80 4.26
N TRP A 232 -1.79 29.89 2.93
CA TRP A 232 -1.74 31.16 2.23
C TRP A 232 -2.97 32.03 2.57
N ARG A 233 -4.17 31.44 2.56
CA ARG A 233 -5.40 32.13 3.00
C ARG A 233 -5.39 32.49 4.48
N ALA A 234 -4.85 31.64 5.36
CA ALA A 234 -4.75 31.91 6.79
C ALA A 234 -3.66 32.94 7.13
N ALA A 235 -2.62 33.07 6.31
CA ALA A 235 -1.61 34.12 6.46
C ALA A 235 -2.22 35.52 6.31
N LEU A 236 -3.27 35.64 5.50
CA LEU A 236 -4.11 36.83 5.33
C LEU A 236 -5.07 37.06 6.52
N ALA A 237 -5.20 36.11 7.46
CA ALA A 237 -6.07 36.18 8.63
C ALA A 237 -5.28 35.82 9.92
N PRO A 238 -4.60 36.79 10.56
CA PRO A 238 -3.65 36.57 11.66
C PRO A 238 -4.17 35.71 12.81
N GLN A 239 -5.47 35.76 13.08
CA GLN A 239 -6.13 35.05 14.18
C GLN A 239 -6.18 33.52 14.02
N ARG A 240 -5.91 32.96 12.83
CA ARG A 240 -5.99 31.51 12.55
C ARG A 240 -4.66 30.75 12.67
N ARG A 241 -3.58 31.41 13.10
CA ARG A 241 -2.21 30.84 13.07
C ARG A 241 -1.92 29.74 14.11
N ALA A 242 -2.78 29.52 15.09
CA ALA A 242 -2.48 28.68 16.25
C ALA A 242 -2.99 27.22 16.17
N ALA A 243 -3.84 26.86 15.20
CA ALA A 243 -4.41 25.52 15.16
C ALA A 243 -3.44 24.50 14.51
N PRO A 244 -3.18 23.33 15.13
CA PRO A 244 -2.40 22.27 14.50
C PRO A 244 -3.07 21.78 13.21
N ASP A 245 -2.25 21.44 12.21
CA ASP A 245 -2.74 21.10 10.89
C ASP A 245 -3.59 19.81 10.90
N PRO A 246 -4.88 19.87 10.51
CA PRO A 246 -5.70 18.68 10.51
C PRO A 246 -5.34 17.79 9.31
N VAL A 247 -4.67 16.66 9.57
CA VAL A 247 -4.57 15.57 8.59
C VAL A 247 -5.92 14.85 8.52
N ALA A 248 -6.32 14.37 7.34
CA ALA A 248 -7.55 13.61 7.16
C ALA A 248 -7.66 12.44 8.16
N PRO A 249 -8.80 12.25 8.84
CA PRO A 249 -8.98 11.17 9.80
C PRO A 249 -8.71 9.80 9.17
N GLY A 250 -7.90 8.96 9.83
CA GLY A 250 -7.57 7.61 9.37
C GLY A 250 -6.53 7.52 8.24
N LEU A 251 -6.17 8.64 7.58
CA LEU A 251 -5.19 8.63 6.49
C LEU A 251 -3.79 8.16 6.95
N PRO A 252 -3.22 8.63 8.07
CA PRO A 252 -1.91 8.16 8.56
C PRO A 252 -1.85 6.63 8.73
N ALA A 253 -2.87 6.04 9.38
CA ALA A 253 -2.95 4.59 9.59
C ALA A 253 -3.09 3.84 8.25
N SER A 254 -3.87 4.38 7.32
CA SER A 254 -4.09 3.79 5.99
C SER A 254 -2.81 3.78 5.16
N LEU A 255 -2.05 4.89 5.16
CA LEU A 255 -0.76 4.97 4.49
C LEU A 255 0.25 4.00 5.11
N GLY A 256 0.27 3.87 6.43
CA GLY A 256 1.11 2.89 7.14
C GLY A 256 0.80 1.45 6.72
N ALA A 257 -0.48 1.07 6.66
CA ALA A 257 -0.91 -0.27 6.26
C ALA A 257 -0.49 -0.61 4.82
N VAL A 258 -0.71 0.31 3.86
CA VAL A 258 -0.30 0.12 2.46
C VAL A 258 1.23 0.06 2.35
N ALA A 259 1.94 0.90 3.09
CA ALA A 259 3.40 0.90 3.08
C ALA A 259 4.00 -0.42 3.58
N ILE A 260 3.43 -1.05 4.62
CA ILE A 260 3.84 -2.37 5.10
C ILE A 260 3.64 -3.42 3.99
N ALA A 261 2.52 -3.40 3.29
CA ALA A 261 2.28 -4.28 2.15
C ALA A 261 3.32 -4.08 1.03
N VAL A 262 3.66 -2.81 0.72
CA VAL A 262 4.71 -2.47 -0.25
C VAL A 262 6.09 -2.98 0.19
N VAL A 263 6.43 -2.89 1.49
CA VAL A 263 7.68 -3.47 2.01
C VAL A 263 7.73 -4.98 1.77
N MET A 264 6.65 -5.71 2.06
CA MET A 264 6.61 -7.16 1.86
C MET A 264 6.76 -7.54 0.39
N ILE A 265 6.06 -6.83 -0.50
CA ILE A 265 6.19 -7.01 -1.95
C ILE A 265 7.60 -6.67 -2.44
N ALA A 266 8.23 -5.63 -1.87
CA ALA A 266 9.59 -5.24 -2.18
C ALA A 266 10.61 -6.31 -1.80
N CYS A 267 10.54 -6.85 -0.58
CA CYS A 267 11.40 -7.94 -0.14
C CYS A 267 11.32 -9.14 -1.09
N TYR A 268 10.11 -9.48 -1.55
CA TYR A 268 9.90 -10.58 -2.48
C TYR A 268 10.52 -10.30 -3.86
N HIS A 269 10.20 -9.15 -4.47
CA HIS A 269 10.63 -8.84 -5.84
C HIS A 269 12.10 -8.43 -5.98
N MET A 270 12.79 -8.09 -4.88
CA MET A 270 14.25 -7.95 -4.87
C MET A 270 14.96 -9.25 -5.24
N LEU A 271 14.41 -10.39 -4.84
CA LEU A 271 15.00 -11.71 -5.07
C LEU A 271 14.38 -12.42 -6.28
N VAL A 272 13.09 -12.18 -6.54
CA VAL A 272 12.33 -12.84 -7.58
C VAL A 272 11.73 -11.81 -8.53
N PRO A 273 12.36 -11.51 -9.68
CA PRO A 273 11.88 -10.46 -10.57
C PRO A 273 10.52 -10.81 -11.16
N ALA A 274 9.81 -9.77 -11.57
CA ALA A 274 8.47 -9.92 -12.13
C ALA A 274 8.48 -10.32 -13.61
N PHE A 275 9.55 -9.99 -14.31
CA PHE A 275 9.68 -10.21 -15.74
C PHE A 275 10.89 -11.10 -16.04
N ALA A 276 10.74 -11.98 -17.03
CA ALA A 276 11.79 -12.88 -17.46
C ALA A 276 12.96 -12.14 -18.13
N GLY A 277 14.15 -12.75 -18.04
CA GLY A 277 15.37 -12.23 -18.65
C GLY A 277 16.00 -11.04 -17.93
N SER A 278 17.19 -10.67 -18.39
CA SER A 278 18.02 -9.64 -17.77
C SER A 278 17.41 -8.25 -17.82
N ALA A 279 16.80 -7.88 -18.94
CA ALA A 279 16.06 -6.64 -19.06
C ALA A 279 14.88 -6.60 -18.07
N GLY A 280 14.15 -7.71 -17.93
CA GLY A 280 13.04 -7.85 -17.00
C GLY A 280 13.45 -7.73 -15.53
N PHE A 281 14.58 -8.34 -15.16
CA PHE A 281 15.16 -8.22 -13.82
C PHE A 281 15.53 -6.78 -13.47
N ARG A 282 16.23 -6.07 -14.37
CA ARG A 282 16.61 -4.67 -14.17
C ARG A 282 15.39 -3.75 -14.08
N TRP A 283 14.43 -3.92 -14.98
CA TRP A 283 13.19 -3.16 -14.95
C TRP A 283 12.39 -3.37 -13.67
N THR A 284 12.29 -4.62 -13.20
CA THR A 284 11.60 -4.93 -11.93
C THR A 284 12.24 -4.15 -10.77
N ASN A 285 13.56 -4.21 -10.65
CA ASN A 285 14.27 -3.55 -9.55
C ASN A 285 14.29 -2.02 -9.67
N ALA A 286 14.38 -1.45 -10.88
CA ALA A 286 14.27 -0.01 -11.10
C ALA A 286 12.87 0.51 -10.75
N MET A 287 11.84 -0.23 -11.14
CA MET A 287 10.46 0.05 -10.77
C MET A 287 10.29 -0.04 -9.27
N LEU A 288 10.81 -1.10 -8.63
CA LEU A 288 10.74 -1.27 -7.19
C LEU A 288 11.46 -0.15 -6.42
N ALA A 289 12.60 0.32 -6.92
CA ALA A 289 13.31 1.47 -6.37
C ALA A 289 12.42 2.72 -6.39
N THR A 290 11.75 2.96 -7.51
CA THR A 290 10.83 4.10 -7.68
C THR A 290 9.62 3.99 -6.76
N VAL A 291 8.99 2.81 -6.70
CA VAL A 291 7.81 2.54 -5.87
C VAL A 291 8.11 2.75 -4.39
N THR A 292 9.19 2.16 -3.90
CA THR A 292 9.58 2.28 -2.49
C THR A 292 10.03 3.70 -2.13
N LEU A 293 10.72 4.40 -3.03
CA LEU A 293 11.07 5.81 -2.85
C LEU A 293 9.82 6.70 -2.78
N LEU A 294 8.86 6.54 -3.69
CA LEU A 294 7.61 7.31 -3.70
C LEU A 294 6.80 7.09 -2.41
N CYS A 295 6.64 5.83 -1.98
CA CYS A 295 5.98 5.52 -0.71
C CYS A 295 6.74 6.12 0.48
N GLY A 296 8.07 5.96 0.52
CA GLY A 296 8.92 6.47 1.58
C GLY A 296 8.83 7.99 1.72
N CYS A 297 8.99 8.72 0.61
CA CYS A 297 8.83 10.17 0.57
C CYS A 297 7.41 10.62 0.97
N SER A 298 6.37 9.90 0.56
CA SER A 298 4.98 10.19 0.95
C SER A 298 4.78 10.08 2.47
N LEU A 299 5.33 9.03 3.09
CA LEU A 299 5.26 8.84 4.53
C LEU A 299 6.07 9.89 5.31
N LEU A 300 7.27 10.21 4.85
CA LEU A 300 8.11 11.24 5.46
C LEU A 300 7.47 12.63 5.32
N TYR A 301 6.79 12.90 4.21
CA TYR A 301 6.02 14.13 4.01
C TYR A 301 4.88 14.25 5.04
N VAL A 302 4.10 13.18 5.23
CA VAL A 302 3.00 13.14 6.21
C VAL A 302 3.53 13.25 7.63
N THR A 303 4.65 12.59 7.93
CA THR A 303 5.37 12.71 9.21
C THR A 303 5.79 14.15 9.47
N GLY A 304 6.24 14.86 8.43
CA GLY A 304 6.55 16.29 8.44
C GLY A 304 5.39 17.16 8.92
N ARG A 305 4.16 16.81 8.52
CA ARG A 305 2.93 17.55 8.86
C ARG A 305 2.35 17.14 10.21
N ARG A 306 2.30 15.85 10.49
CA ARG A 306 1.84 15.28 11.75
C ARG A 306 2.84 14.26 12.20
N TRP A 307 3.59 14.62 13.23
CA TRP A 307 4.60 13.74 13.81
C TRP A 307 3.98 12.38 14.15
N SER A 308 4.51 11.34 13.52
CA SER A 308 4.20 9.96 13.80
C SER A 308 5.49 9.17 13.71
N ARG A 309 5.86 8.53 14.83
CA ARG A 309 7.05 7.70 14.92
C ARG A 309 7.00 6.55 13.92
N ASP A 310 5.86 5.86 13.84
CA ASP A 310 5.71 4.67 13.02
C ASP A 310 5.81 5.00 11.52
N LEU A 311 5.24 6.13 11.09
CA LEU A 311 5.35 6.57 9.69
C LEU A 311 6.77 7.02 9.34
N ALA A 312 7.48 7.66 10.28
CA ALA A 312 8.88 8.02 10.09
C ALA A 312 9.73 6.77 9.85
N ASP A 313 9.54 5.75 10.70
CA ASP A 313 10.26 4.49 10.63
C ASP A 313 10.01 3.75 9.32
N ILE A 314 8.74 3.52 8.98
CA ILE A 314 8.38 2.83 7.73
C ILE A 314 8.85 3.64 6.52
N GLY A 315 8.75 4.98 6.58
CA GLY A 315 9.21 5.87 5.52
C GLY A 315 10.72 5.75 5.26
N MET A 316 11.54 5.76 6.31
CA MET A 316 12.99 5.60 6.17
C MET A 316 13.38 4.18 5.73
N ILE A 317 12.64 3.15 6.18
CA ILE A 317 12.83 1.78 5.69
C ILE A 317 12.60 1.71 4.19
N LEU A 318 11.47 2.23 3.71
CA LEU A 318 11.13 2.23 2.28
C LEU A 318 12.15 3.01 1.42
N VAL A 319 12.63 4.17 1.88
CA VAL A 319 13.71 4.87 1.18
C VAL A 319 15.01 4.04 1.19
N SER A 320 15.29 3.27 2.24
CA SER A 320 16.43 2.32 2.26
C SER A 320 16.25 1.20 1.23
N PHE A 321 15.05 0.63 1.13
CA PHE A 321 14.70 -0.35 0.09
C PHE A 321 14.89 0.22 -1.33
N SER A 322 14.69 1.52 -1.53
CA SER A 322 14.92 2.14 -2.83
C SER A 322 16.39 2.11 -3.25
N LEU A 323 17.31 2.37 -2.32
CA LEU A 323 18.75 2.31 -2.57
C LEU A 323 19.21 0.87 -2.81
N VAL A 324 18.67 -0.09 -2.04
CA VAL A 324 18.94 -1.51 -2.24
C VAL A 324 18.46 -1.97 -3.62
N SER A 325 17.23 -1.61 -4.01
CA SER A 325 16.68 -1.98 -5.32
C SER A 325 17.48 -1.34 -6.46
N LEU A 326 17.92 -0.09 -6.29
CA LEU A 326 18.74 0.60 -7.27
C LEU A 326 20.11 -0.08 -7.43
N ALA A 327 20.75 -0.50 -6.34
CA ALA A 327 22.00 -1.26 -6.41
C ALA A 327 21.80 -2.60 -7.14
N VAL A 328 20.72 -3.33 -6.82
CA VAL A 328 20.37 -4.60 -7.48
C VAL A 328 20.09 -4.43 -8.97
N THR A 329 19.58 -3.28 -9.40
CA THR A 329 19.35 -2.96 -10.83
C THR A 329 20.65 -3.00 -11.64
N VAL A 330 21.79 -2.70 -11.02
CA VAL A 330 23.11 -2.71 -11.68
C VAL A 330 23.78 -4.09 -11.61
N ALA A 331 23.23 -5.02 -10.84
CA ALA A 331 23.79 -6.37 -10.72
C ALA A 331 23.83 -7.06 -12.10
N PRO A 332 24.94 -7.74 -12.44
CA PRO A 332 25.03 -8.50 -13.67
C PRO A 332 24.06 -9.68 -13.62
N ASP A 333 23.23 -9.83 -14.67
CA ASP A 333 22.41 -11.02 -14.87
C ASP A 333 23.11 -11.95 -15.85
N SER A 334 23.50 -13.14 -15.37
CA SER A 334 24.17 -14.17 -16.17
C SER A 334 23.19 -15.03 -17.00
N GLY A 335 21.87 -14.80 -16.91
CA GLY A 335 20.89 -15.58 -17.67
C GLY A 335 20.72 -17.03 -17.20
N GLY A 336 21.63 -17.54 -16.36
CA GLY A 336 21.61 -18.89 -15.81
C GLY A 336 20.56 -19.12 -14.71
N PRO A 337 20.56 -20.31 -14.09
CA PRO A 337 19.70 -20.66 -12.95
C PRO A 337 19.72 -19.62 -11.83
N TRP A 338 18.61 -19.48 -11.09
CA TRP A 338 18.49 -18.52 -9.97
C TRP A 338 19.60 -18.68 -8.93
N ALA A 339 20.00 -19.92 -8.65
CA ALA A 339 21.09 -20.25 -7.73
C ALA A 339 22.40 -19.50 -8.07
N ASP A 340 22.72 -19.38 -9.36
CA ASP A 340 23.92 -18.70 -9.81
C ASP A 340 23.80 -17.18 -9.71
N ARG A 341 22.59 -16.62 -9.67
CA ARG A 341 22.38 -15.16 -9.63
C ARG A 341 22.45 -14.58 -8.23
N TYR A 342 22.04 -15.35 -7.21
CA TYR A 342 21.96 -14.88 -5.83
C TYR A 342 23.24 -14.22 -5.30
N PRO A 343 24.46 -14.75 -5.52
CA PRO A 343 25.69 -14.09 -5.08
C PRO A 343 25.84 -12.64 -5.58
N ALA A 344 25.56 -12.40 -6.86
CA ALA A 344 25.65 -11.07 -7.46
C ALA A 344 24.57 -10.15 -6.88
N ILE A 345 23.36 -10.66 -6.68
CA ILE A 345 22.24 -9.93 -6.06
C ILE A 345 22.57 -9.57 -4.61
N PHE A 346 23.06 -10.51 -3.80
CA PHE A 346 23.43 -10.27 -2.40
C PHE A 346 24.61 -9.29 -2.26
N ASN A 347 25.60 -9.34 -3.15
CA ASN A 347 26.66 -8.32 -3.20
C ASN A 347 26.08 -6.93 -3.50
N ALA A 348 25.13 -6.83 -4.42
CA ALA A 348 24.45 -5.56 -4.71
C ALA A 348 23.58 -5.09 -3.53
N ILE A 349 22.88 -6.02 -2.86
CA ILE A 349 22.12 -5.74 -1.64
C ILE A 349 23.03 -5.21 -0.54
N LEU A 350 24.19 -5.83 -0.33
CA LEU A 350 25.21 -5.40 0.63
C LEU A 350 25.62 -3.94 0.37
N ILE A 351 25.94 -3.60 -0.88
CA ILE A 351 26.29 -2.23 -1.29
C ILE A 351 25.14 -1.26 -1.02
N GLY A 352 23.92 -1.62 -1.41
CA GLY A 352 22.73 -0.79 -1.22
C GLY A 352 22.40 -0.54 0.26
N LEU A 353 22.52 -1.57 1.11
CA LEU A 353 22.35 -1.45 2.57
C LEU A 353 23.45 -0.57 3.16
N ALA A 354 24.72 -0.78 2.81
CA ALA A 354 25.82 0.08 3.26
C ALA A 354 25.60 1.56 2.84
N ALA A 355 25.16 1.81 1.60
CA ALA A 355 24.83 3.15 1.13
C ALA A 355 23.67 3.79 1.92
N ALA A 356 22.62 3.01 2.20
CA ALA A 356 21.50 3.47 3.01
C ALA A 356 21.92 3.78 4.46
N ALA A 357 22.75 2.93 5.09
CA ALA A 357 23.29 3.17 6.41
C ALA A 357 24.12 4.47 6.47
N TRP A 358 24.97 4.69 5.45
CA TRP A 358 25.73 5.93 5.30
C TRP A 358 24.82 7.14 5.18
N MET A 359 23.86 7.11 4.25
CA MET A 359 22.93 8.21 3.99
C MET A 359 22.21 8.64 5.26
N TRP A 360 21.65 7.70 6.04
CA TRP A 360 20.94 8.05 7.27
C TRP A 360 21.86 8.61 8.35
N SER A 361 23.08 8.07 8.50
CA SER A 361 24.06 8.63 9.45
C SER A 361 24.48 10.05 9.06
N TRP A 362 24.61 10.32 7.76
CA TRP A 362 24.97 11.61 7.22
C TRP A 362 23.83 12.61 7.40
N LEU A 363 22.58 12.23 7.07
CA LEU A 363 21.40 13.04 7.31
C LEU A 363 21.21 13.37 8.79
N ALA A 364 21.38 12.39 9.68
CA ALA A 364 21.32 12.62 11.12
C ALA A 364 22.35 13.67 11.58
N ALA A 365 23.57 13.63 11.05
CA ALA A 365 24.60 14.62 11.32
C ALA A 365 24.25 16.00 10.78
N VAL A 366 23.76 16.10 9.53
CA VAL A 366 23.32 17.35 8.91
C VAL A 366 22.16 17.96 9.69
N TRP A 367 21.19 17.15 10.13
CA TRP A 367 20.03 17.63 10.89
C TRP A 367 20.35 18.10 12.29
N LYS A 368 21.56 17.86 12.84
CA LYS A 368 21.98 18.46 14.13
C LYS A 368 21.94 19.99 14.10
N GLN A 369 22.08 20.61 12.93
CA GLN A 369 21.90 22.06 12.76
C GLN A 369 20.46 22.55 13.01
N GLN A 370 19.50 21.62 13.12
CA GLN A 370 18.09 21.88 13.39
C GLN A 370 17.73 21.68 14.88
N LEU A 371 18.74 21.60 15.74
CA LEU A 371 18.59 21.57 17.19
C LEU A 371 18.82 22.98 17.74
N ASP A 372 17.99 23.40 18.68
CA ASP A 372 18.12 24.66 19.43
C ASP A 372 18.41 24.29 20.89
N ASP A 373 19.62 24.60 21.37
CA ASP A 373 20.16 24.11 22.65
C ASP A 373 20.00 22.60 22.87
N GLY A 374 20.24 21.81 21.81
CA GLY A 374 20.10 20.35 21.83
C GLY A 374 18.66 19.85 21.79
N ARG A 375 17.65 20.74 21.73
CA ARG A 375 16.23 20.39 21.63
C ARG A 375 15.74 20.46 20.18
N ALA A 376 14.98 19.46 19.77
CA ALA A 376 14.43 19.38 18.42
C ALA A 376 13.21 20.31 18.26
N TRP A 377 13.42 21.44 17.59
CA TRP A 377 12.34 22.39 17.27
C TRP A 377 11.71 22.14 15.89
N THR A 378 12.39 21.40 14.99
CA THR A 378 11.85 20.98 13.69
C THR A 378 11.59 19.47 13.62
N THR A 379 10.77 19.03 12.66
CA THR A 379 10.54 17.59 12.39
C THR A 379 11.84 16.87 12.01
N ALA A 380 12.72 17.52 11.24
CA ALA A 380 14.03 16.95 10.90
C ALA A 380 14.90 16.73 12.15
N GLY A 381 14.90 17.68 13.09
CA GLY A 381 15.55 17.51 14.39
C GLY A 381 14.98 16.34 15.19
N ARG A 382 13.66 16.13 15.15
CA ARG A 382 12.99 14.99 15.80
C ARG A 382 13.34 13.66 15.14
N MET A 383 13.68 13.64 13.85
CA MET A 383 14.07 12.45 13.11
C MET A 383 15.50 11.97 13.37
N ILE A 384 16.38 12.80 13.95
CA ILE A 384 17.78 12.43 14.23
C ILE A 384 17.93 11.05 14.93
N PRO A 385 17.29 10.79 16.10
CA PRO A 385 17.45 9.50 16.78
C PRO A 385 16.90 8.32 15.96
N TYR A 386 15.93 8.58 15.08
CA TYR A 386 15.34 7.56 14.22
C TYR A 386 16.26 7.24 13.04
N ALA A 387 16.86 8.26 12.41
CA ALA A 387 17.85 8.09 11.36
C ALA A 387 19.11 7.38 11.88
N GLU A 388 19.59 7.71 13.09
CA GLU A 388 20.69 6.98 13.74
C GLU A 388 20.32 5.50 13.97
N ARG A 389 19.10 5.22 14.42
CA ARG A 389 18.62 3.85 14.65
C ARG A 389 18.48 3.07 13.35
N ILE A 390 17.88 3.65 12.30
CA ILE A 390 17.73 3.02 11.00
C ILE A 390 19.10 2.81 10.35
N SER A 391 20.02 3.76 10.46
CA SER A 391 21.41 3.60 10.03
C SER A 391 22.06 2.38 10.67
N PHE A 392 21.92 2.23 11.99
CA PHE A 392 22.45 1.07 12.72
C PHE A 392 21.78 -0.24 12.28
N MET A 393 20.45 -0.26 12.20
CA MET A 393 19.68 -1.45 11.78
C MET A 393 20.07 -1.92 10.38
N VAL A 394 20.14 -1.00 9.42
CA VAL A 394 20.53 -1.29 8.03
C VAL A 394 21.99 -1.76 7.96
N ALA A 395 22.90 -1.18 8.75
CA ALA A 395 24.27 -1.64 8.84
C ALA A 395 24.39 -3.06 9.43
N CYS A 396 23.55 -3.41 10.42
CA CYS A 396 23.47 -4.79 10.93
C CYS A 396 22.97 -5.77 9.85
N LEU A 397 21.96 -5.39 9.06
CA LEU A 397 21.49 -6.20 7.93
C LEU A 397 22.55 -6.35 6.84
N ALA A 398 23.33 -5.30 6.59
CA ALA A 398 24.46 -5.36 5.67
C ALA A 398 25.53 -6.34 6.18
N LEU A 399 25.87 -6.28 7.48
CA LEU A 399 26.79 -7.22 8.11
C LEU A 399 26.30 -8.67 8.03
N LEU A 400 25.01 -8.91 8.27
CA LEU A 400 24.42 -10.25 8.13
C LEU A 400 24.48 -10.75 6.68
N THR A 401 24.21 -9.87 5.71
CA THR A 401 24.37 -10.18 4.27
C THR A 401 25.82 -10.52 3.93
N SER A 402 26.79 -9.76 4.45
CA SER A 402 28.23 -10.01 4.33
C SER A 402 28.61 -11.39 4.89
N ALA A 403 28.19 -11.69 6.11
CA ALA A 403 28.47 -12.98 6.76
C ALA A 403 27.84 -14.15 5.99
N LEU A 404 26.61 -13.99 5.49
CA LEU A 404 25.97 -14.97 4.62
C LEU A 404 26.79 -15.19 3.34
N MET A 405 27.26 -14.11 2.72
CA MET A 405 28.08 -14.17 1.51
C MET A 405 29.45 -14.83 1.72
N ALA A 406 30.03 -14.72 2.92
CA ALA A 406 31.26 -15.42 3.28
C ALA A 406 31.06 -16.94 3.29
N VAL A 407 29.97 -17.42 3.89
CA VAL A 407 29.68 -18.86 4.05
C VAL A 407 29.00 -19.46 2.83
N TRP A 408 28.38 -18.64 1.96
CA TRP A 408 27.58 -19.08 0.81
C TRP A 408 28.17 -20.25 0.01
N PRO A 409 29.44 -20.26 -0.44
CA PRO A 409 29.98 -21.37 -1.24
C PRO A 409 30.06 -22.72 -0.51
N ARG A 410 29.92 -22.71 0.82
CA ARG A 410 29.99 -23.89 1.69
C ARG A 410 28.61 -24.43 2.06
N LEU A 411 27.53 -23.75 1.66
CA LEU A 411 26.19 -24.22 1.95
C LEU A 411 25.89 -25.49 1.12
N PRO A 412 25.42 -26.58 1.76
CA PRO A 412 25.23 -27.88 1.10
C PRO A 412 24.13 -27.86 0.03
N THR A 413 23.27 -26.85 0.05
CA THR A 413 22.18 -26.65 -0.91
C THR A 413 22.63 -26.03 -2.23
N ILE A 414 23.91 -25.67 -2.37
CA ILE A 414 24.42 -24.96 -3.54
C ILE A 414 25.20 -25.92 -4.44
N ALA A 415 24.60 -26.27 -5.57
CA ALA A 415 25.13 -27.27 -6.50
C ALA A 415 26.36 -26.78 -7.30
N THR A 416 26.45 -25.47 -7.56
CA THR A 416 27.54 -24.85 -8.32
C THR A 416 28.46 -24.06 -7.39
N MET A 417 29.73 -24.48 -7.29
CA MET A 417 30.72 -23.76 -6.49
C MET A 417 30.96 -22.35 -7.05
N ASP A 418 30.53 -21.36 -6.27
CA ASP A 418 30.58 -19.95 -6.60
C ASP A 418 31.99 -19.33 -6.43
N ASN A 419 32.95 -19.73 -7.28
CA ASN A 419 34.38 -19.42 -7.10
C ASN A 419 34.99 -18.54 -8.21
N THR A 420 34.20 -17.72 -8.91
CA THR A 420 34.77 -16.84 -9.93
C THR A 420 35.52 -15.66 -9.30
N PHE A 421 36.67 -15.29 -9.87
CA PHE A 421 37.48 -14.17 -9.38
C PHE A 421 36.70 -12.85 -9.33
N GLY A 422 35.85 -12.59 -10.33
CA GLY A 422 35.02 -11.38 -10.37
C GLY A 422 34.00 -11.31 -9.21
N ARG A 423 33.47 -12.44 -8.75
CA ARG A 423 32.55 -12.47 -7.59
C ARG A 423 33.30 -12.30 -6.27
N PHE A 424 34.50 -12.87 -6.17
CA PHE A 424 35.38 -12.64 -5.03
C PHE A 424 35.73 -11.14 -4.89
N THR A 425 36.18 -10.50 -5.96
CA THR A 425 36.53 -9.06 -5.92
C THR A 425 35.32 -8.17 -5.67
N ALA A 426 34.15 -8.49 -6.24
CA ALA A 426 32.92 -7.75 -5.96
C ALA A 426 32.46 -7.87 -4.50
N GLY A 427 32.50 -9.07 -3.92
CA GLY A 427 32.17 -9.28 -2.50
C GLY A 427 33.16 -8.56 -1.58
N LEU A 428 34.46 -8.70 -1.86
CA LEU A 428 35.52 -8.00 -1.13
C LEU A 428 35.34 -6.47 -1.16
N ALA A 429 35.00 -5.91 -2.33
CA ALA A 429 34.71 -4.48 -2.47
C ALA A 429 33.48 -4.07 -1.65
N GLY A 430 32.43 -4.89 -1.64
CA GLY A 430 31.24 -4.68 -0.81
C GLY A 430 31.55 -4.66 0.69
N ASP A 431 32.36 -5.61 1.17
CA ASP A 431 32.77 -5.68 2.58
C ASP A 431 33.68 -4.52 3.00
N LEU A 432 34.62 -4.14 2.15
CA LEU A 432 35.46 -2.96 2.38
C LEU A 432 34.63 -1.68 2.42
N PHE A 433 33.64 -1.55 1.53
CA PHE A 433 32.71 -0.43 1.54
C PHE A 433 31.86 -0.41 2.81
N LEU A 434 31.33 -1.55 3.25
CA LEU A 434 30.60 -1.66 4.53
C LEU A 434 31.49 -1.25 5.70
N LEU A 435 32.72 -1.77 5.79
CA LEU A 435 33.66 -1.43 6.87
C LEU A 435 33.93 0.08 6.89
N TRP A 436 34.19 0.69 5.72
CA TRP A 436 34.39 2.12 5.60
C TRP A 436 33.16 2.92 6.07
N VAL A 437 31.96 2.51 5.66
CA VAL A 437 30.71 3.14 6.09
C VAL A 437 30.55 3.06 7.60
N VAL A 438 30.70 1.88 8.22
CA VAL A 438 30.48 1.70 9.66
C VAL A 438 31.51 2.47 10.49
N LEU A 439 32.76 2.52 10.04
CA LEU A 439 33.79 3.39 10.64
C LEU A 439 33.40 4.86 10.57
N GLY A 440 32.90 5.32 9.42
CA GLY A 440 32.39 6.67 9.25
C GLY A 440 31.16 6.98 10.11
N CYS A 441 30.22 6.04 10.22
CA CYS A 441 29.08 6.14 11.13
C CYS A 441 29.54 6.24 12.59
N GLY A 442 30.50 5.43 13.01
CA GLY A 442 31.09 5.47 14.35
C GLY A 442 31.69 6.84 14.69
N ARG A 443 32.40 7.46 13.73
CA ARG A 443 32.96 8.82 13.90
C ARG A 443 31.88 9.90 14.03
N ARG A 444 30.79 9.81 13.26
CA ARG A 444 29.72 10.84 13.25
C ARG A 444 28.74 10.74 14.40
N VAL A 445 28.33 9.51 14.73
CA VAL A 445 27.30 9.23 15.75
C VAL A 445 27.92 9.15 17.14
N ARG A 446 29.22 8.81 17.25
CA ARG A 446 29.97 8.69 18.52
C ARG A 446 29.35 7.71 19.52
N ARG A 447 28.72 6.63 19.03
CA ARG A 447 28.21 5.53 19.85
C ARG A 447 29.12 4.31 19.77
N THR A 448 29.37 3.68 20.91
CA THR A 448 30.17 2.45 21.04
C THR A 448 29.59 1.28 20.24
N THR A 449 28.27 1.24 20.03
CA THR A 449 27.61 0.21 19.22
C THR A 449 28.09 0.18 17.77
N PHE A 450 28.35 1.34 17.15
CA PHE A 450 28.92 1.39 15.80
C PHE A 450 30.39 0.97 15.77
N GLN A 451 31.15 1.20 16.85
CA GLN A 451 32.53 0.72 16.95
C GLN A 451 32.57 -0.80 17.07
N ALA A 452 31.70 -1.40 17.89
CA ALA A 452 31.52 -2.84 17.95
C ALA A 452 31.12 -3.42 16.59
N LEU A 453 30.19 -2.77 15.88
CA LEU A 453 29.77 -3.18 14.54
C LEU A 453 30.93 -3.09 13.52
N ALA A 454 31.83 -2.11 13.63
CA ALA A 454 33.03 -2.02 12.80
C ALA A 454 33.98 -3.20 13.06
N GLY A 455 34.17 -3.57 14.33
CA GLY A 455 34.94 -4.75 14.72
C GLY A 455 34.35 -6.04 14.15
N LEU A 456 33.03 -6.22 14.25
CA LEU A 456 32.33 -7.37 13.66
C LEU A 456 32.41 -7.36 12.13
N SER A 457 32.34 -6.20 11.49
CA SER A 457 32.52 -6.07 10.04
C SER A 457 33.92 -6.44 9.60
N LEU A 458 34.95 -6.11 10.38
CA LEU A 458 36.32 -6.53 10.12
C LEU A 458 36.46 -8.06 10.24
N ILE A 459 35.85 -8.67 11.26
CA ILE A 459 35.83 -10.13 11.42
C ILE A 459 35.12 -10.79 10.23
N SER A 460 33.97 -10.26 9.80
CA SER A 460 33.22 -10.75 8.64
C SER A 460 34.04 -10.66 7.35
N LEU A 461 34.72 -9.53 7.12
CA LEU A 461 35.63 -9.33 6.00
C LEU A 461 36.78 -10.36 6.00
N LEU A 462 37.42 -10.58 7.16
CA LEU A 462 38.49 -11.57 7.27
C LEU A 462 37.96 -12.99 7.02
N ALA A 463 36.79 -13.33 7.55
CA ALA A 463 36.15 -14.62 7.31
C ALA A 463 35.81 -14.80 5.81
N PHE A 464 35.29 -13.76 5.15
CA PHE A 464 35.04 -13.75 3.72
C PHE A 464 36.31 -14.06 2.94
N VAL A 465 37.41 -13.34 3.22
CA VAL A 465 38.70 -13.55 2.56
C VAL A 465 39.21 -14.97 2.81
N VAL A 466 39.27 -15.44 4.06
CA VAL A 466 39.82 -16.76 4.41
C VAL A 466 39.01 -17.89 3.76
N ILE A 467 37.67 -17.85 3.82
CA ILE A 467 36.82 -18.92 3.30
C ILE A 467 36.83 -18.95 1.77
N ARG A 468 36.74 -17.77 1.14
CA ARG A 468 36.62 -17.64 -0.32
C ARG A 468 37.97 -17.67 -1.04
N ALA A 469 39.10 -17.44 -0.37
CA ALA A 469 40.43 -17.51 -0.98
C ALA A 469 40.93 -18.95 -1.19
N GLN A 470 40.43 -19.93 -0.41
CA GLN A 470 40.92 -21.32 -0.45
C GLN A 470 40.98 -21.94 -1.86
N PRO A 471 39.96 -21.81 -2.73
CA PRO A 471 40.00 -22.37 -4.08
C PRO A 471 41.10 -21.78 -4.98
N PHE A 472 41.57 -20.57 -4.68
CA PHE A 472 42.63 -19.89 -5.42
C PHE A 472 44.02 -20.24 -4.88
N MET A 473 44.15 -20.57 -3.60
CA MET A 473 45.41 -20.98 -2.97
C MET A 473 45.77 -22.45 -3.25
N ALA A 474 44.77 -23.28 -3.60
CA ALA A 474 44.95 -24.70 -3.90
C ALA A 474 45.41 -24.97 -5.35
N ARG A 475 45.55 -23.92 -6.18
CA ARG A 475 46.08 -23.96 -7.55
C ARG A 475 47.46 -23.35 -7.56
#